data_AF-A0A8T1VKV2-F1
#
_entry.id   AF-A0A8T1VKV2-F1
#
_cell.length_a   1.000
_cell.length_b   1.000
_cell.length_c   1.000
_cell.angle_alpha   90.00
_cell.angle_beta   90.00
_cell.angle_gamma   90.00
#
_symmetry.space_group_name_H-M   'P 1'
#
loop_
_entity.id
_entity.type
_entity.pdbx_description
1 polymer ?
#
loop_
_entity_poly.entity_id
_entity_poly.type
_entity_poly.pdbx_seq_one_letter_code
_entity_poly.pdbx_strand_id
1 'polypeptide(L)'
;MSVEKSYPVTLKLALDDSGSFQSVRLLKARSEHPESILDRINKALQCSLVPAEATRTTVEIGNNAEQMILNYLMNISLVNMNFKVTDVSSQTGHGDIAVAYHKKNFRIEVKSYSKPVPMKEIDKYHRSLALAEYHGGIMIQINECGYCREAGLTTPIDLRIVDGKPSVYLTGTDSALMYPTINMFVMFIDLGQPADADELEAKRKALLGIDEKLGDLRAAVDTQKKNLRRIEGAIEHMAALSIL
;
A
#
# COMPACT_ATOMS: atom_id res chain seq x y z
N MET A 1 -35.91 0.70 6.51
CA MET A 1 -35.45 2.05 6.14
C MET A 1 -34.13 1.89 5.39
N SER A 2 -34.04 2.30 4.13
CA SER A 2 -32.77 2.30 3.39
C SER A 2 -31.94 3.51 3.83
N VAL A 3 -30.72 3.26 4.32
CA VAL A 3 -29.77 4.34 4.61
C VAL A 3 -29.19 4.80 3.28
N GLU A 4 -29.45 6.04 2.90
CA GLU A 4 -28.83 6.66 1.74
C GLU A 4 -27.35 6.92 2.04
N LYS A 5 -26.46 6.24 1.30
CA LYS A 5 -25.00 6.44 1.40
C LYS A 5 -24.52 7.23 0.18
N SER A 6 -23.85 8.35 0.42
CA SER A 6 -23.21 9.17 -0.62
C SER A 6 -21.70 8.93 -0.63
N TYR A 7 -21.12 8.82 -1.83
CA TYR A 7 -19.69 8.55 -2.00
C TYR A 7 -19.05 9.59 -2.93
N PRO A 8 -17.91 10.18 -2.55
CA PRO A 8 -17.20 11.10 -3.44
C PRO A 8 -16.52 10.32 -4.58
N VAL A 9 -16.75 10.80 -5.79
CA VAL A 9 -16.18 10.26 -7.03
C VAL A 9 -15.36 11.31 -7.77
N THR A 10 -14.31 10.89 -8.45
CA THR A 10 -13.53 11.74 -9.36
C THR A 10 -13.64 11.18 -10.76
N LEU A 11 -14.11 12.00 -11.70
CA LEU A 11 -14.29 11.63 -13.11
C LEU A 11 -13.27 12.38 -13.98
N LYS A 12 -12.81 11.72 -15.04
CA LYS A 12 -12.13 12.34 -16.17
C LYS A 12 -13.09 12.33 -17.35
N LEU A 13 -13.33 13.51 -17.91
CA LEU A 13 -14.18 13.73 -19.06
C LEU A 13 -13.28 14.05 -20.25
N ALA A 14 -13.44 13.34 -21.37
CA ALA A 14 -12.87 13.74 -22.65
C ALA A 14 -13.98 14.32 -23.50
N LEU A 15 -13.74 15.51 -24.04
CA LEU A 15 -14.65 16.22 -24.93
C LEU A 15 -14.08 16.16 -26.35
N ASP A 16 -14.94 16.08 -27.35
CA ASP A 16 -14.55 16.34 -28.73
C ASP A 16 -14.51 17.85 -29.04
N ASP A 17 -14.11 18.21 -30.26
CA ASP A 17 -13.99 19.60 -30.69
C ASP A 17 -15.34 20.35 -30.71
N SER A 18 -16.47 19.63 -30.64
CA SER A 18 -17.82 20.22 -30.53
C SER A 18 -18.24 20.49 -29.08
N GLY A 19 -17.42 20.10 -28.10
CA GLY A 19 -17.75 20.15 -26.68
C GLY A 19 -18.69 19.04 -26.22
N SER A 20 -18.86 17.98 -27.02
CA SER A 20 -19.64 16.79 -26.65
C SER A 20 -18.75 15.78 -25.93
N PHE A 21 -19.30 15.04 -24.96
CA PHE A 21 -18.55 14.01 -24.25
C PHE A 21 -18.18 12.85 -25.19
N GLN A 22 -16.88 12.66 -25.43
CA GLN A 22 -16.34 11.55 -26.19
C GLN A 22 -16.11 10.32 -25.29
N SER A 23 -15.63 10.54 -24.07
CA SER A 23 -15.52 9.49 -23.05
C SER A 23 -15.61 10.05 -21.62
N VAL A 24 -16.10 9.22 -20.71
CA VAL A 24 -16.17 9.50 -19.28
C VAL A 24 -15.51 8.32 -18.58
N ARG A 25 -14.52 8.60 -17.73
CA ARG A 25 -13.81 7.59 -16.96
C ARG A 25 -13.80 7.94 -15.48
N LEU A 26 -14.09 6.98 -14.63
CA LEU A 26 -14.03 7.12 -13.18
C LEU A 26 -12.61 6.88 -12.69
N LEU A 27 -11.96 7.92 -12.15
CA LEU A 27 -10.60 7.90 -11.61
C LEU A 27 -10.54 7.48 -10.14
N LYS A 28 -11.60 7.77 -9.38
CA LYS A 28 -11.69 7.48 -7.95
C LYS A 28 -13.16 7.28 -7.56
N ALA A 29 -13.45 6.21 -6.82
CA ALA A 29 -14.71 6.02 -6.12
C ALA A 29 -14.39 5.57 -4.70
N ARG A 30 -14.60 6.45 -3.71
CA ARG A 30 -14.32 6.12 -2.30
C ARG A 30 -15.55 5.43 -1.72
N SER A 31 -15.57 4.10 -1.72
CA SER A 31 -16.69 3.28 -1.24
C SER A 31 -16.16 2.13 -0.38
N GLU A 32 -16.99 1.63 0.55
CA GLU A 32 -16.76 0.36 1.26
C GLU A 32 -16.67 -0.85 0.31
N HIS A 33 -17.24 -0.74 -0.90
CA HIS A 33 -17.22 -1.78 -1.93
C HIS A 33 -16.88 -1.18 -3.30
N PRO A 34 -15.62 -0.76 -3.50
CA PRO A 34 -15.21 0.03 -4.67
C PRO A 34 -15.50 -0.72 -5.97
N GLU A 35 -15.18 -2.00 -6.07
CA GLU A 35 -15.39 -2.80 -7.28
C GLU A 35 -16.86 -2.87 -7.72
N SER A 36 -17.80 -3.05 -6.79
CA SER A 36 -19.24 -3.14 -7.12
C SER A 36 -19.85 -1.80 -7.59
N ILE A 37 -19.37 -0.67 -7.05
CA ILE A 37 -19.82 0.66 -7.45
C ILE A 37 -19.16 1.06 -8.77
N LEU A 38 -17.87 0.73 -8.93
CA LEU A 38 -17.13 0.91 -10.17
C LEU A 38 -17.81 0.18 -11.33
N ASP A 39 -18.17 -1.09 -11.15
CA ASP A 39 -18.88 -1.88 -12.18
C ASP A 39 -20.25 -1.30 -12.49
N ARG A 40 -21.01 -0.85 -11.48
CA ARG A 40 -22.34 -0.24 -11.69
C ARG A 40 -22.26 1.10 -12.42
N ILE A 41 -21.29 1.95 -12.07
CA ILE A 41 -21.07 3.24 -12.73
C ILE A 41 -20.53 3.04 -14.14
N ASN A 42 -19.56 2.14 -14.34
CA ASN A 42 -19.05 1.80 -15.66
C ASN A 42 -20.15 1.23 -16.55
N LYS A 43 -21.00 0.34 -16.03
CA LYS A 43 -22.17 -0.18 -16.77
C LYS A 43 -23.17 0.91 -17.12
N ALA A 44 -23.41 1.88 -16.24
CA ALA A 44 -24.28 3.02 -16.52
C ALA A 44 -23.69 3.97 -17.58
N LEU A 45 -22.37 4.16 -17.60
CA LEU A 45 -21.67 5.03 -18.55
C LEU A 45 -21.40 4.36 -19.91
N GLN A 46 -21.26 3.03 -19.94
CA GLN A 46 -21.08 2.23 -21.17
C GLN A 46 -22.27 2.31 -22.13
N CYS A 47 -23.47 2.64 -21.65
CA CYS A 47 -24.64 2.83 -22.49
C CYS A 47 -24.61 4.10 -23.36
N SER A 48 -23.58 4.96 -23.24
CA SER A 48 -23.58 6.25 -23.94
C SER A 48 -22.25 6.67 -24.56
N LEU A 49 -21.15 5.95 -24.35
CA LEU A 49 -19.80 6.41 -24.74
C LEU A 49 -18.89 5.28 -25.23
N VAL A 50 -17.97 5.61 -26.13
CA VAL A 50 -16.96 4.67 -26.64
C VAL A 50 -15.88 4.45 -25.56
N PRO A 51 -15.60 3.20 -25.14
CA PRO A 51 -14.60 2.93 -24.12
C PRO A 51 -13.20 3.28 -24.66
N ALA A 52 -12.51 4.20 -23.98
CA ALA A 52 -11.09 4.46 -24.25
C ALA A 52 -10.24 3.24 -23.82
N GLU A 53 -9.20 2.90 -24.59
CA GLU A 53 -8.24 1.87 -24.22
C GLU A 53 -7.68 2.13 -22.81
N ALA A 54 -7.74 1.12 -21.96
CA ALA A 54 -7.49 1.25 -20.53
C ALA A 54 -6.00 1.40 -20.19
N THR A 55 -5.40 2.55 -20.50
CA THR A 55 -4.15 2.95 -19.84
C THR A 55 -4.48 3.37 -18.41
N ARG A 56 -3.93 2.68 -17.40
CA ARG A 56 -4.11 3.06 -15.99
C ARG A 56 -3.47 4.43 -15.75
N THR A 57 -4.22 5.38 -15.22
CA THR A 57 -3.67 6.71 -14.90
C THR A 57 -2.80 6.62 -13.64
N THR A 58 -1.84 7.53 -13.49
CA THR A 58 -1.00 7.61 -12.26
C THR A 58 -1.85 7.73 -10.99
N VAL A 59 -3.02 8.35 -11.08
CA VAL A 59 -3.99 8.49 -9.98
C VAL A 59 -4.63 7.14 -9.61
N GLU A 60 -5.04 6.33 -10.60
CA GLU A 60 -5.59 5.00 -10.36
C GLU A 60 -4.54 4.05 -9.75
N ILE A 61 -3.29 4.13 -10.20
CA ILE A 61 -2.17 3.34 -9.65
C ILE A 61 -1.90 3.73 -8.19
N GLY A 62 -1.95 5.03 -7.86
CA GLY A 62 -1.88 5.53 -6.49
C GLY A 62 -3.01 4.99 -5.61
N ASN A 63 -4.26 5.14 -6.06
CA ASN A 63 -5.42 4.69 -5.30
C ASN A 63 -5.41 3.17 -5.06
N ASN A 64 -5.04 2.35 -6.06
CA ASN A 64 -4.98 0.90 -5.90
C ASN A 64 -3.93 0.49 -4.86
N ALA A 65 -2.79 1.19 -4.84
CA ALA A 65 -1.74 0.98 -3.85
C ALA A 65 -2.26 1.30 -2.43
N GLU A 66 -2.87 2.47 -2.23
CA GLU A 66 -3.48 2.86 -0.95
C GLU A 66 -4.51 1.83 -0.46
N GLN A 67 -5.41 1.40 -1.35
CA GLN A 67 -6.46 0.43 -1.01
C GLN A 67 -5.91 -0.96 -0.67
N MET A 68 -4.87 -1.41 -1.37
CA MET A 68 -4.21 -2.68 -1.05
C MET A 68 -3.64 -2.67 0.37
N ILE A 69 -2.96 -1.58 0.75
CA ILE A 69 -2.41 -1.42 2.09
C ILE A 69 -3.52 -1.32 3.13
N LEU A 70 -4.53 -0.49 2.86
CA LEU A 70 -5.66 -0.31 3.75
C LEU A 70 -6.37 -1.64 4.05
N ASN A 71 -6.69 -2.42 3.02
CA ASN A 71 -7.35 -3.73 3.17
C ASN A 71 -6.49 -4.72 3.95
N TYR A 72 -5.18 -4.76 3.69
CA TYR A 72 -4.25 -5.60 4.42
C TYR A 72 -4.27 -5.27 5.93
N LEU A 73 -4.20 -3.98 6.27
CA LEU A 73 -4.23 -3.51 7.65
C LEU A 73 -5.59 -3.70 8.33
N MET A 74 -6.69 -3.53 7.59
CA MET A 74 -8.03 -3.83 8.12
C MET A 74 -8.18 -5.32 8.46
N ASN A 75 -7.67 -6.23 7.61
CA ASN A 75 -7.72 -7.67 7.91
C ASN A 75 -6.95 -8.02 9.19
N ILE A 76 -5.81 -7.37 9.41
CA ILE A 76 -5.05 -7.49 10.66
C ILE A 76 -5.85 -6.94 11.85
N SER A 77 -6.49 -5.79 11.68
CA SER A 77 -7.33 -5.14 12.70
C SER A 77 -8.46 -6.05 13.19
N LEU A 78 -9.07 -6.82 12.28
CA LEU A 78 -10.14 -7.76 12.63
C LEU A 78 -9.67 -8.89 13.56
N VAL A 79 -8.41 -9.32 13.41
CA VAL A 79 -7.82 -10.39 14.22
C VAL A 79 -7.17 -9.84 15.49
N ASN A 80 -6.74 -8.56 15.48
CA ASN A 80 -6.06 -7.91 16.60
C ASN A 80 -6.87 -6.71 17.11
N MET A 81 -7.68 -6.93 18.14
CA MET A 81 -8.62 -5.92 18.70
C MET A 81 -7.97 -4.63 19.22
N ASN A 82 -6.65 -4.60 19.42
CA ASN A 82 -5.94 -3.38 19.84
C ASN A 82 -5.53 -2.49 18.67
N PHE A 83 -5.82 -2.90 17.44
CA PHE A 83 -5.39 -2.23 16.22
C PHE A 83 -6.62 -1.68 15.50
N LYS A 84 -6.70 -0.37 15.32
CA LYS A 84 -7.79 0.29 14.57
C LYS A 84 -7.22 1.05 13.39
N VAL A 85 -7.79 0.83 12.21
CA VAL A 85 -7.34 1.44 10.95
C VAL A 85 -8.42 2.38 10.43
N THR A 86 -8.02 3.56 9.98
CA THR A 86 -8.92 4.59 9.43
C THR A 86 -8.32 5.14 8.14
N ASP A 87 -9.12 5.19 7.07
CA ASP A 87 -8.75 5.93 5.86
C ASP A 87 -8.83 7.44 6.14
N VAL A 88 -7.71 8.14 5.96
CA VAL A 88 -7.61 9.60 6.14
C VAL A 88 -7.11 10.30 4.87
N SER A 89 -7.08 9.60 3.74
CA SER A 89 -6.60 10.10 2.44
C SER A 89 -7.42 11.26 1.85
N SER A 90 -8.52 11.66 2.49
CA SER A 90 -9.31 12.85 2.15
C SER A 90 -8.97 14.06 3.03
N GLN A 91 -8.25 13.85 4.13
CA GLN A 91 -7.97 14.87 5.13
C GLN A 91 -6.62 15.50 4.84
N THR A 92 -6.63 16.80 4.57
CA THR A 92 -5.42 17.55 4.21
C THR A 92 -4.38 17.48 5.35
N GLY A 93 -3.20 16.94 5.07
CA GLY A 93 -2.09 16.86 6.03
C GLY A 93 -2.04 15.59 6.88
N HIS A 94 -3.06 14.74 6.85
CA HIS A 94 -3.16 13.56 7.73
C HIS A 94 -2.57 12.27 7.14
N GLY A 95 -2.12 12.33 5.87
CA GLY A 95 -1.58 11.17 5.14
C GLY A 95 -2.66 10.35 4.48
N ASP A 96 -2.36 9.09 4.17
CA ASP A 96 -3.30 8.22 3.47
C ASP A 96 -4.09 7.36 4.45
N ILE A 97 -3.43 6.83 5.48
CA ILE A 97 -4.04 5.94 6.46
C ILE A 97 -3.59 6.33 7.87
N ALA A 98 -4.54 6.39 8.81
CA ALA A 98 -4.27 6.55 10.23
C ALA A 98 -4.50 5.24 10.95
N VAL A 99 -3.60 4.90 11.85
CA VAL A 99 -3.69 3.67 12.65
C VAL A 99 -3.55 4.02 14.11
N ALA A 100 -4.45 3.47 14.93
CA ALA A 100 -4.38 3.55 16.37
C ALA A 100 -4.06 2.16 16.94
N TYR A 101 -2.99 2.06 17.74
CA TYR A 101 -2.61 0.85 18.46
C TYR A 101 -2.19 1.21 19.88
N HIS A 102 -2.71 0.51 20.89
CA HIS A 102 -2.42 0.78 22.32
C HIS A 102 -2.46 2.27 22.72
N LYS A 103 -3.47 3.02 22.22
CA LYS A 103 -3.66 4.48 22.45
C LYS A 103 -2.62 5.38 21.77
N LYS A 104 -1.73 4.81 20.95
CA LYS A 104 -0.80 5.55 20.09
C LYS A 104 -1.37 5.62 18.69
N ASN A 105 -1.36 6.82 18.13
CA ASN A 105 -1.74 7.04 16.74
C ASN A 105 -0.48 7.17 15.89
N PHE A 106 -0.45 6.50 14.76
CA PHE A 106 0.59 6.66 13.75
C PHE A 106 -0.04 6.78 12.38
N ARG A 107 0.67 7.48 11.50
CA ARG A 107 0.24 7.69 10.12
C ARG A 107 0.98 6.76 9.17
N ILE A 108 0.34 6.44 8.06
CA ILE A 108 0.94 5.71 6.96
C ILE A 108 0.74 6.54 5.68
N GLU A 109 1.84 6.80 5.00
CA GLU A 109 1.87 7.42 3.68
C GLU A 109 2.24 6.35 2.66
N VAL A 110 1.47 6.20 1.60
CA VAL A 110 1.64 5.16 0.58
C VAL A 110 2.04 5.82 -0.75
N LYS A 111 3.11 5.33 -1.36
CA LYS A 111 3.60 5.78 -2.67
C LYS A 111 3.75 4.61 -3.62
N SER A 112 3.37 4.82 -4.87
CA SER A 112 3.45 3.83 -5.96
C SER A 112 4.25 4.33 -7.15
N TYR A 113 5.27 5.17 -6.90
CA TYR A 113 6.20 5.59 -7.93
C TYR A 113 6.97 4.38 -8.50
N SER A 114 7.30 4.41 -9.78
CA SER A 114 8.20 3.45 -10.44
C SER A 114 9.69 3.81 -10.28
N LYS A 115 9.97 4.90 -9.56
CA LYS A 115 11.29 5.43 -9.21
C LYS A 115 11.32 5.70 -7.70
N PRO A 116 12.50 5.86 -7.08
CA PRO A 116 12.58 6.20 -5.66
C PRO A 116 11.71 7.41 -5.31
N VAL A 117 11.09 7.41 -4.12
CA VAL A 117 10.29 8.54 -3.66
C VAL A 117 11.12 9.84 -3.71
N PRO A 118 10.67 10.90 -4.40
CA PRO A 118 11.39 12.17 -4.45
C PRO A 118 11.54 12.81 -3.07
N MET A 119 12.67 13.48 -2.82
CA MET A 119 12.95 14.16 -1.53
C MET A 119 11.80 15.07 -1.07
N LYS A 120 11.19 15.84 -1.98
CA LYS A 120 10.05 16.72 -1.68
C LYS A 120 8.85 16.01 -1.04
N GLU A 121 8.60 14.74 -1.39
CA GLU A 121 7.51 13.94 -0.81
C GLU A 121 7.90 13.43 0.58
N ILE A 122 9.18 13.10 0.78
CA ILE A 122 9.74 12.75 2.09
C ILE A 122 9.65 13.96 3.04
N ASP A 123 10.03 15.16 2.59
CA ASP A 123 9.90 16.38 3.38
C ASP A 123 8.45 16.69 3.74
N LYS A 124 7.52 16.49 2.80
CA LYS A 124 6.08 16.65 3.05
C LYS A 124 5.60 15.70 4.14
N TYR A 125 6.05 14.45 4.07
CA TYR A 125 5.79 13.45 5.09
C TYR A 125 6.41 13.82 6.45
N HIS A 126 7.66 14.28 6.51
CA HIS A 126 8.28 14.75 7.75
C HIS A 126 7.50 15.89 8.39
N ARG A 127 7.16 16.94 7.63
CA ARG A 127 6.34 18.07 8.13
C ARG A 127 5.02 17.61 8.72
N SER A 128 4.45 16.56 8.15
CA SER A 128 3.17 16.03 8.57
C SER A 128 3.28 15.10 9.80
N LEU A 129 4.47 14.57 10.11
CA LEU A 129 4.75 13.91 11.39
C LEU A 129 4.81 14.90 12.55
N ALA A 130 5.13 16.18 12.30
CA ALA A 130 5.18 17.20 13.35
C ALA A 130 3.81 17.46 14.02
N LEU A 131 2.69 17.05 13.41
CA LEU A 131 1.36 17.18 13.98
C LEU A 131 1.22 16.43 15.31
N ALA A 132 0.70 17.09 16.34
CA ALA A 132 0.69 16.60 17.73
C ALA A 132 -0.11 15.29 17.94
N GLU A 133 -1.09 15.01 17.09
CA GLU A 133 -1.94 13.81 17.21
C GLU A 133 -1.20 12.50 16.90
N TYR A 134 -0.12 12.57 16.11
CA TYR A 134 0.67 11.41 15.71
C TYR A 134 1.88 11.23 16.62
N HIS A 135 2.12 9.99 17.00
CA HIS A 135 3.27 9.54 17.79
C HIS A 135 4.40 9.03 16.90
N GLY A 136 4.17 8.96 15.59
CA GLY A 136 5.13 8.51 14.59
C GLY A 136 4.45 8.22 13.26
N GLY A 137 5.19 7.68 12.30
CA GLY A 137 4.57 7.19 11.09
C GLY A 137 5.44 6.30 10.24
N ILE A 138 4.87 5.87 9.12
CA ILE A 138 5.47 4.93 8.19
C ILE A 138 5.25 5.45 6.78
N MET A 139 6.31 5.49 5.98
CA MET A 139 6.20 5.70 4.54
C MET A 139 6.42 4.37 3.83
N ILE A 140 5.47 3.99 2.96
CA ILE A 140 5.49 2.74 2.23
C ILE A 140 5.55 3.05 0.74
N GLN A 141 6.66 2.68 0.12
CA GLN A 141 6.79 2.61 -1.32
C GLN A 141 6.56 1.17 -1.78
N ILE A 142 5.44 0.95 -2.47
CA ILE A 142 4.99 -0.41 -2.81
C ILE A 142 5.86 -1.05 -3.88
N ASN A 143 6.32 -0.25 -4.85
CA ASN A 143 7.12 -0.78 -5.95
C ASN A 143 8.58 -0.90 -5.55
N GLU A 144 9.20 -1.99 -5.98
CA GLU A 144 10.64 -2.17 -5.89
C GLU A 144 11.34 -1.29 -6.94
N CYS A 145 11.82 -0.12 -6.51
CA CYS A 145 12.48 0.84 -7.41
C CYS A 145 13.63 1.60 -6.76
N GLY A 146 14.20 1.03 -5.70
CA GLY A 146 15.28 1.63 -4.90
C GLY A 146 14.80 2.72 -3.95
N TYR A 147 15.71 3.22 -3.12
CA TYR A 147 15.42 4.15 -2.02
C TYR A 147 16.02 5.55 -2.28
N CYS A 148 15.46 6.56 -1.62
CA CYS A 148 15.89 7.95 -1.77
C CYS A 148 17.21 8.21 -1.02
N ARG A 149 18.33 8.16 -1.74
CA ARG A 149 19.67 8.41 -1.18
C ARG A 149 19.87 9.85 -0.72
N GLU A 150 19.19 10.81 -1.33
CA GLU A 150 19.22 12.23 -0.91
C GLU A 150 18.64 12.42 0.49
N ALA A 151 17.62 11.63 0.84
CA ALA A 151 17.11 11.55 2.20
C ALA A 151 18.02 10.72 3.13
N GLY A 152 19.17 10.24 2.64
CA GLY A 152 20.08 9.34 3.35
C GLY A 152 19.57 7.92 3.50
N LEU A 153 18.45 7.53 2.86
CA LEU A 153 17.93 6.17 2.96
C LEU A 153 18.90 5.20 2.26
N THR A 154 19.24 4.10 2.91
CA THR A 154 20.27 3.16 2.40
C THR A 154 19.81 1.72 2.30
N THR A 155 18.64 1.39 2.87
CA THR A 155 18.11 0.03 2.92
C THR A 155 16.62 -0.01 2.60
N PRO A 156 16.07 -1.17 2.18
CA PRO A 156 14.63 -1.34 1.94
C PRO A 156 13.76 -1.04 3.18
N ILE A 157 14.33 -1.30 4.36
CA ILE A 157 13.75 -0.96 5.67
C ILE A 157 14.71 0.01 6.35
N ASP A 158 14.26 1.24 6.61
CA ASP A 158 15.04 2.28 7.30
C ASP A 158 14.22 2.84 8.47
N LEU A 159 14.84 3.03 9.64
CA LEU A 159 14.21 3.49 10.87
C LEU A 159 14.92 4.74 11.36
N ARG A 160 14.15 5.79 11.68
CA ARG A 160 14.67 7.10 12.06
C ARG A 160 13.85 7.77 13.12
N ILE A 161 14.45 8.76 13.77
CA ILE A 161 13.73 9.74 14.57
C ILE A 161 13.63 11.03 13.74
N VAL A 162 12.41 11.52 13.53
CA VAL A 162 12.09 12.77 12.82
C VAL A 162 11.26 13.63 13.78
N ASP A 163 11.76 14.82 14.10
CA ASP A 163 11.11 15.74 15.06
C ASP A 163 10.74 15.07 16.40
N GLY A 164 11.65 14.23 16.91
CA GLY A 164 11.45 13.49 18.16
C GLY A 164 10.47 12.32 18.08
N LYS A 165 9.97 11.98 16.88
CA LYS A 165 9.03 10.88 16.65
C LYS A 165 9.66 9.80 15.78
N PRO A 166 9.45 8.51 16.09
CA PRO A 166 9.94 7.44 15.25
C PRO A 166 9.24 7.46 13.88
N SER A 167 9.99 7.10 12.85
CA SER A 167 9.57 7.05 11.46
C SER A 167 10.20 5.83 10.78
N VAL A 168 9.41 5.11 9.98
CA VAL A 168 9.89 3.96 9.20
C VAL A 168 9.69 4.21 7.72
N TYR A 169 10.69 3.83 6.92
CA TYR A 169 10.59 3.79 5.46
C TYR A 169 10.64 2.34 5.03
N LEU A 170 9.62 1.95 4.27
CA LEU A 170 9.48 0.63 3.67
C LEU A 170 9.48 0.82 2.16
N THR A 171 10.45 0.23 1.46
CA THR A 171 10.59 0.41 0.01
C THR A 171 10.78 -0.93 -0.67
N GLY A 172 9.83 -1.30 -1.54
CA GLY A 172 9.87 -2.59 -2.24
C GLY A 172 9.80 -3.80 -1.32
N THR A 173 9.42 -3.61 -0.06
CA THR A 173 9.35 -4.67 0.94
C THR A 173 8.07 -5.47 0.78
N ASP A 174 8.14 -6.76 1.10
CA ASP A 174 6.98 -7.63 1.17
C ASP A 174 5.86 -7.04 2.06
N SER A 175 4.61 -7.06 1.59
CA SER A 175 3.47 -6.68 2.42
C SER A 175 3.37 -7.53 3.69
N ALA A 176 3.86 -8.77 3.67
CA ALA A 176 3.97 -9.62 4.85
C ALA A 176 4.85 -9.04 5.97
N LEU A 177 5.81 -8.17 5.64
CA LEU A 177 6.67 -7.49 6.61
C LEU A 177 6.03 -6.26 7.23
N MET A 178 4.94 -5.76 6.65
CA MET A 178 4.29 -4.55 7.13
C MET A 178 3.78 -4.72 8.55
N TYR A 179 3.09 -5.83 8.85
CA TYR A 179 2.58 -6.06 10.20
C TYR A 179 3.68 -6.24 11.24
N PRO A 180 4.70 -7.12 11.04
CA PRO A 180 5.86 -7.19 11.92
C PRO A 180 6.54 -5.84 12.13
N THR A 181 6.70 -5.06 11.06
CA THR A 181 7.34 -3.74 11.13
C THR A 181 6.50 -2.75 11.92
N ILE A 182 5.17 -2.71 11.69
CA ILE A 182 4.24 -1.87 12.45
C ILE A 182 4.23 -2.30 13.93
N ASN A 183 4.16 -3.59 14.22
CA ASN A 183 4.15 -4.08 15.59
C ASN A 183 5.44 -3.69 16.32
N MET A 184 6.59 -3.91 15.68
CA MET A 184 7.90 -3.49 16.19
C MET A 184 7.96 -1.97 16.38
N PHE A 185 7.45 -1.21 15.42
CA PHE A 185 7.41 0.25 15.47
C PHE A 185 6.58 0.75 16.65
N VAL A 186 5.43 0.14 16.96
CA VAL A 186 4.65 0.58 18.11
C VAL A 186 5.28 0.15 19.43
N MET A 187 5.94 -1.00 19.49
CA MET A 187 6.75 -1.35 20.67
C MET A 187 7.79 -0.27 21.00
N PHE A 188 8.38 0.37 20.00
CA PHE A 188 9.29 1.52 20.22
C PHE A 188 8.56 2.74 20.81
N ILE A 189 7.34 3.03 20.34
CA ILE A 189 6.56 4.17 20.84
C ILE A 189 6.06 3.92 22.27
N ASP A 190 5.66 2.69 22.60
CA ASP A 190 5.04 2.34 23.88
C ASP A 190 6.05 2.25 25.04
N LEU A 191 7.29 1.88 24.76
CA LEU A 191 8.32 1.77 25.80
C LEU A 191 8.70 3.13 26.39
N GLY A 192 8.35 4.25 25.74
CA GLY A 192 8.55 5.61 26.26
C GLY A 192 10.01 5.98 26.56
N GLN A 193 10.94 5.08 26.23
CA GLN A 193 12.37 5.33 26.32
C GLN A 193 12.80 6.03 25.03
N PRO A 194 13.71 7.02 25.11
CA PRO A 194 14.37 7.50 23.91
C PRO A 194 14.98 6.25 23.26
N ALA A 195 14.47 5.89 22.08
CA ALA A 195 14.94 4.69 21.40
C ALA A 195 16.44 4.86 21.21
N ASP A 196 17.22 4.02 21.90
CA ASP A 196 18.66 4.01 21.77
C ASP A 196 18.97 3.75 20.29
N ALA A 197 19.81 4.58 19.69
CA ALA A 197 20.17 4.47 18.29
C ALA A 197 20.73 3.06 17.99
N ASP A 198 21.43 2.46 18.96
CA ASP A 198 21.98 1.11 18.86
C ASP A 198 20.88 0.03 18.88
N GLU A 199 19.83 0.23 19.68
CA GLU A 199 18.67 -0.69 19.71
C GLU A 199 17.87 -0.61 18.40
N LEU A 200 17.65 0.60 17.88
CA LEU A 200 17.00 0.81 16.58
C LEU A 200 17.78 0.13 15.46
N GLU A 201 19.10 0.27 15.46
CA GLU A 201 19.97 -0.36 14.47
C GLU A 201 19.95 -1.90 14.58
N ALA A 202 19.95 -2.45 15.80
CA ALA A 202 19.85 -3.89 16.02
C ALA A 202 18.52 -4.45 15.48
N LYS A 203 17.40 -3.75 15.73
CA LYS A 203 16.09 -4.19 15.21
C LYS A 203 15.96 -3.99 13.70
N ARG A 204 16.54 -2.93 13.15
CA ARG A 204 16.66 -2.74 11.70
C ARG A 204 17.37 -3.93 11.05
N LYS A 205 18.51 -4.33 11.59
CA LYS A 205 19.26 -5.52 11.13
C LYS A 205 18.43 -6.80 11.23
N ALA A 206 17.70 -6.99 12.33
CA ALA A 206 16.83 -8.15 12.51
C ALA A 206 15.73 -8.21 11.45
N LEU A 207 15.07 -7.08 11.15
CA LEU A 207 14.05 -7.00 10.09
C LEU A 207 14.63 -7.28 8.70
N LEU A 208 15.80 -6.71 8.38
CA LEU A 208 16.48 -6.99 7.11
C LEU A 208 16.81 -8.49 6.97
N GLY A 209 17.24 -9.15 8.05
CA GLY A 209 17.47 -10.59 8.04
C GLY A 209 16.21 -11.43 7.89
N ILE A 210 15.02 -10.92 8.27
CA ILE A 210 13.74 -11.58 8.00
C ILE A 210 13.35 -11.38 6.53
N ASP A 211 13.53 -10.18 5.97
CA ASP A 211 13.24 -9.85 4.56
C ASP A 211 14.04 -10.73 3.60
N GLU A 212 15.34 -10.90 3.87
CA GLU A 212 16.22 -11.78 3.08
C GLU A 212 15.71 -13.23 3.08
N LYS A 213 15.38 -13.77 4.26
CA LYS A 213 14.84 -15.14 4.39
C LYS A 213 13.49 -15.32 3.70
N LEU A 214 12.63 -14.29 3.72
CA LEU A 214 11.36 -14.32 2.99
C LEU A 214 11.61 -14.33 1.48
N GLY A 215 12.61 -13.59 0.99
CA GLY A 215 13.09 -13.65 -0.38
C GLY A 215 13.50 -15.06 -0.80
N ASP A 216 14.32 -15.72 0.00
CA ASP A 216 14.77 -17.10 -0.26
C ASP A 216 13.59 -18.09 -0.30
N LEU A 217 12.68 -17.98 0.67
CA LEU A 217 11.50 -18.84 0.75
C LEU A 217 10.61 -18.68 -0.49
N ARG A 218 10.43 -17.44 -0.98
CA ARG A 218 9.65 -17.16 -2.19
C ARG A 218 10.29 -17.78 -3.42
N ALA A 219 11.60 -17.63 -3.59
CA ALA A 219 12.33 -18.25 -4.69
C ALA A 219 12.18 -19.78 -4.69
N ALA A 220 12.21 -20.39 -3.50
CA ALA A 220 11.95 -21.83 -3.34
C ALA A 220 10.52 -22.21 -3.73
N VAL A 221 9.51 -21.45 -3.28
CA VAL A 221 8.09 -21.68 -3.61
C VAL A 221 7.85 -21.55 -5.12
N ASP A 222 8.42 -20.55 -5.78
CA ASP A 222 8.24 -20.36 -7.23
C ASP A 222 8.92 -21.47 -8.03
N THR A 223 10.06 -21.97 -7.55
CA THR A 223 10.70 -23.17 -8.09
C THR A 223 9.79 -24.39 -7.96
N GLN A 224 9.16 -24.58 -6.80
CA GLN A 224 8.21 -25.68 -6.57
C GLN A 224 6.97 -25.57 -7.46
N LYS A 225 6.39 -24.38 -7.59
CA LYS A 225 5.25 -24.13 -8.50
C LYS A 225 5.59 -24.47 -9.95
N LYS A 226 6.79 -24.10 -10.42
CA LYS A 226 7.26 -24.44 -11.77
C LYS A 226 7.41 -25.94 -11.97
N ASN A 227 7.92 -26.65 -10.95
CA ASN A 227 8.04 -28.10 -10.99
C ASN A 227 6.68 -28.79 -11.01
N LEU A 228 5.71 -28.32 -10.21
CA LEU A 228 4.34 -28.83 -10.22
C LEU A 228 3.70 -28.70 -11.60
N ARG A 229 3.80 -27.52 -12.24
CA ARG A 229 3.29 -27.32 -13.62
C ARG A 229 3.88 -28.28 -14.64
N ARG A 230 5.17 -28.65 -14.48
CA ARG A 230 5.82 -29.64 -15.36
C ARG A 230 5.27 -31.05 -15.14
N ILE A 231 5.01 -31.41 -13.88
CA ILE A 231 4.41 -32.71 -13.53
C ILE A 231 2.98 -32.78 -14.05
N GLU A 232 2.19 -31.72 -13.87
CA GLU A 232 0.82 -31.60 -14.41
C GLU A 232 0.82 -31.81 -15.94
N GLY A 233 1.69 -31.11 -16.68
CA GLY A 233 1.79 -31.30 -18.12
C GLY A 233 2.25 -32.70 -18.56
N ALA A 234 3.11 -33.36 -17.76
CA ALA A 234 3.50 -34.74 -18.03
C ALA A 234 2.34 -35.73 -17.81
N ILE A 235 1.54 -35.51 -16.77
CA ILE A 235 0.34 -36.31 -16.49
C ILE A 235 -0.69 -36.14 -17.62
N GLU A 236 -0.94 -34.91 -18.08
CA GLU A 236 -1.83 -34.64 -19.21
C GLU A 236 -1.38 -35.35 -20.49
N HIS A 237 -0.08 -35.33 -20.78
CA HIS A 237 0.48 -36.03 -21.93
C HIS A 237 0.34 -37.55 -21.81
N MET A 238 0.60 -38.14 -20.63
CA MET A 238 0.39 -39.57 -20.40
C MET A 238 -1.09 -39.97 -20.53
N ALA A 239 -2.00 -39.15 -20.03
CA ALA A 239 -3.43 -39.37 -20.17
C ALA A 239 -3.85 -39.34 -21.65
N ALA A 240 -3.34 -38.40 -22.44
CA ALA A 240 -3.60 -38.35 -23.88
C ALA A 240 -3.08 -39.58 -24.63
N LEU A 241 -1.91 -40.12 -24.25
CA LEU A 241 -1.36 -41.34 -24.83
C LEU A 241 -2.13 -42.60 -24.42
N SER A 242 -2.80 -42.60 -23.27
CA SER A 242 -3.54 -43.76 -22.74
C SER A 242 -4.96 -43.89 -23.32
N ILE A 243 -5.41 -42.91 -24.12
CA ILE A 243 -6.70 -42.90 -24.81
C ILE A 243 -6.59 -43.43 -26.26
N LEU A 244 -5.37 -43.67 -26.75
CA LEU A 244 -5.05 -44.36 -28.01
C LEU A 244 -4.83 -45.85 -27.79
#